data_AF-A0A9D5RAP3-F1
#
_entry.id   AF-A0A9D5RAP3-F1
#
_cell.length_a   1.000
_cell.length_b   1.000
_cell.length_c   1.000
_cell.angle_alpha   90.00
_cell.angle_beta   90.00
_cell.angle_gamma   90.00
#
_symmetry.space_group_name_H-M   'P 1'
#
loop_
_entity.id
_entity.type
_entity.pdbx_description
1 polymer ?
#
loop_
_entity_poly.entity_id
_entity_poly.type
_entity_poly.pdbx_seq_one_letter_code
_entity_poly.pdbx_strand_id
1 'polypeptide(L)'
;MKKVIYSVTKYGRNETKVSGIGYVTDEDLVIAAISKSGKPYVRIFEDCIKRCYKVQGKNDEFKGNITEIIEVELETKNNNYDTREIEVEYGIWFKYAD
;
A
#
# COMPACT_ATOMS: atom_id res chain seq x y z
N MET A 1 1.14 14.65 -11.08
CA MET A 1 1.16 13.17 -10.98
C MET A 1 2.20 12.63 -11.93
N LYS A 2 2.97 11.62 -11.51
CA LYS A 2 3.95 10.91 -12.35
C LYS A 2 3.63 9.43 -12.39
N LYS A 3 3.70 8.83 -13.58
CA LYS A 3 3.51 7.39 -13.77
C LYS A 3 4.68 6.64 -13.12
N VAL A 4 4.38 5.57 -12.41
CA VAL A 4 5.39 4.73 -11.75
C VAL A 4 5.12 3.25 -11.97
N ILE A 5 6.19 2.47 -11.93
CA ILE A 5 6.11 1.05 -11.59
C ILE A 5 6.20 0.99 -10.07
N TYR A 6 5.25 0.31 -9.42
CA TYR A 6 5.22 0.21 -7.97
C TYR A 6 5.29 -1.25 -7.51
N SER A 7 5.67 -1.40 -6.25
CA SER A 7 5.56 -2.61 -5.46
C SER A 7 5.16 -2.21 -4.03
N VAL A 8 4.04 -2.72 -3.54
CA VAL A 8 3.62 -2.56 -2.14
C VAL A 8 3.60 -3.92 -1.46
N THR A 9 4.32 -4.04 -0.36
CA THR A 9 4.34 -5.20 0.53
C THR A 9 3.53 -4.88 1.78
N LYS A 10 2.49 -5.65 2.07
CA LYS A 10 1.81 -5.64 3.37
C LYS A 10 2.55 -6.58 4.31
N TYR A 11 3.15 -6.04 5.36
CA TYR A 11 3.82 -6.84 6.38
C TYR A 11 2.81 -7.44 7.36
N GLY A 12 3.22 -8.53 8.01
CA GLY A 12 2.41 -9.27 8.98
C GLY A 12 2.66 -10.77 8.90
N ARG A 13 1.83 -11.56 9.58
CA ARG A 13 1.96 -13.03 9.62
C ARG A 13 1.86 -13.67 8.22
N ASN A 14 1.01 -13.12 7.36
CA ASN A 14 0.88 -13.51 5.97
C ASN A 14 1.29 -12.31 5.11
N GLU A 15 2.59 -12.21 4.83
CA GLU A 15 3.12 -11.16 3.95
C GLU A 15 2.48 -11.29 2.56
N THR A 16 2.00 -10.17 2.04
CA THR A 16 1.46 -10.12 0.66
C THR A 16 2.10 -8.98 -0.08
N LYS A 17 2.42 -9.21 -1.36
CA LYS A 17 3.06 -8.22 -2.21
C LYS A 17 2.24 -8.03 -3.48
N VAL A 18 2.02 -6.77 -3.85
CA VAL A 18 1.34 -6.39 -5.09
C VAL A 18 2.23 -5.43 -5.85
N SER A 19 2.36 -5.66 -7.16
CA SER A 19 3.12 -4.79 -8.06
C SER A 19 2.28 -4.44 -9.28
N GLY A 20 2.57 -3.28 -9.88
CA GLY A 20 1.82 -2.84 -11.04
C GLY A 20 2.26 -1.46 -11.52
N ILE A 21 1.39 -0.85 -12.31
CA ILE A 21 1.53 0.55 -12.75
C ILE A 21 0.60 1.41 -11.91
N GLY A 22 1.12 2.52 -11.41
CA GLY A 22 0.37 3.49 -10.63
C GLY A 22 0.83 4.90 -10.91
N TYR A 23 0.42 5.83 -10.05
CA TYR A 23 0.82 7.23 -10.12
C TYR A 23 1.23 7.71 -8.75
N VAL A 24 2.25 8.55 -8.69
CA VAL A 24 2.59 9.31 -7.47
C VAL A 24 2.21 10.77 -7.64
N THR A 25 1.66 11.37 -6.60
CA THR A 25 1.54 12.82 -6.42
C THR A 25 2.78 13.33 -5.68
N ASP A 26 2.73 14.55 -5.15
CA ASP A 26 3.78 15.05 -4.26
C ASP A 26 3.72 14.37 -2.87
N GLU A 27 2.57 13.76 -2.51
CA GLU A 27 2.30 13.22 -1.18
C GLU A 27 1.98 11.72 -1.19
N ASP A 28 1.31 11.22 -2.23
CA ASP A 28 0.63 9.92 -2.22
C ASP A 28 1.07 8.98 -3.34
N LEU A 29 0.82 7.69 -3.13
CA LEU A 29 0.83 6.65 -4.15
C LEU A 29 -0.61 6.22 -4.47
N VAL A 30 -1.00 6.34 -5.73
CA VAL A 30 -2.33 6.00 -6.26
C VAL A 30 -2.22 4.78 -7.17
N ILE A 31 -2.96 3.72 -6.85
CA ILE A 31 -2.96 2.46 -7.60
C ILE A 31 -4.37 1.97 -7.92
N ALA A 32 -4.49 1.22 -9.02
CA ALA A 32 -5.69 0.42 -9.27
C ALA A 32 -5.59 -0.91 -8.52
N ALA A 33 -6.67 -1.31 -7.84
CA ALA A 33 -6.72 -2.54 -7.07
C ALA A 33 -8.06 -3.26 -7.30
N ILE A 34 -8.10 -4.55 -6.95
CA ILE A 34 -9.30 -5.38 -7.01
C ILE A 34 -9.68 -5.78 -5.59
N SER A 35 -10.93 -5.52 -5.19
CA SER A 35 -11.44 -5.90 -3.87
C SER A 35 -11.58 -7.42 -3.75
N LYS A 36 -11.77 -7.94 -2.53
CA LYS A 36 -12.07 -9.38 -2.32
C LYS A 36 -13.28 -9.87 -3.12
N SER A 37 -14.23 -8.98 -3.41
CA SER A 37 -15.43 -9.27 -4.21
C SER A 37 -15.21 -9.19 -5.73
N GLY A 38 -13.98 -8.94 -6.20
CA GLY A 38 -13.67 -8.78 -7.61
C GLY A 38 -13.97 -7.40 -8.19
N LYS A 39 -14.57 -6.48 -7.41
CA LYS A 39 -14.85 -5.11 -7.88
C LYS A 39 -13.57 -4.27 -7.91
N PRO A 40 -13.28 -3.57 -9.03
CA PRO A 40 -12.14 -2.66 -9.12
C PRO A 40 -12.37 -1.41 -8.26
N TYR A 41 -11.30 -0.89 -7.69
CA TYR A 41 -11.29 0.37 -6.93
C TYR A 41 -9.92 1.05 -7.02
N VAL A 42 -9.86 2.33 -6.67
CA VAL A 42 -8.61 3.08 -6.52
C VAL A 42 -8.16 2.98 -5.08
N ARG A 43 -6.93 2.53 -4.84
CA ARG A 43 -6.30 2.56 -3.52
C ARG A 43 -5.29 3.71 -3.49
N ILE A 44 -5.39 4.52 -2.45
CA ILE A 44 -4.47 5.62 -2.19
C ILE A 44 -3.70 5.27 -0.92
N PHE A 45 -2.38 5.30 -0.98
CA PHE A 45 -1.51 5.27 0.18
C PHE A 45 -1.13 6.72 0.48
N GLU A 46 -1.85 7.31 1.43
CA GLU A 46 -1.73 8.72 1.74
C GLU A 46 -0.39 9.03 2.40
N ASP A 47 0.16 10.20 2.10
CA ASP A 47 1.28 10.77 2.86
C ASP A 47 2.53 9.86 2.87
N CYS A 48 2.66 9.01 1.85
CA CYS A 48 3.69 7.98 1.78
C CYS A 48 4.97 8.45 1.11
N ILE A 49 4.89 9.44 0.21
CA ILE A 49 6.04 9.92 -0.57
C ILE A 49 7.09 10.55 0.33
N LYS A 50 6.69 11.30 1.37
CA LYS A 50 7.61 11.87 2.38
C LYS A 50 8.38 10.81 3.19
N ARG A 51 7.89 9.57 3.22
CA ARG A 51 8.54 8.43 3.89
C ARG A 51 9.39 7.59 2.93
N CYS A 52 9.34 7.89 1.63
CA CYS A 52 10.09 7.18 0.61
C CYS A 52 11.39 7.91 0.23
N TYR A 53 12.52 7.23 0.34
CA TYR A 53 13.84 7.77 0.06
C TYR A 53 14.43 7.15 -1.20
N LYS A 54 15.29 7.91 -1.88
CA LYS A 54 16.04 7.41 -3.04
C LYS A 54 16.84 6.16 -2.68
N VAL A 55 16.77 5.16 -3.55
CA VAL A 55 17.58 3.95 -3.42
C VAL A 55 19.00 4.26 -3.90
N GLN A 56 20.00 4.05 -3.04
CA GLN A 56 21.40 4.34 -3.37
C GLN A 56 21.86 3.54 -4.60
N GLY A 57 22.47 4.23 -5.56
CA GLY A 57 22.99 3.61 -6.78
C GLY A 57 21.92 3.21 -7.80
N LYS A 58 20.67 3.63 -7.62
CA LYS A 58 19.58 3.42 -8.57
C LYS A 58 19.00 4.75 -9.02
N ASN A 59 18.78 4.87 -10.32
CA ASN A 59 18.13 6.04 -10.89
C ASN A 59 16.61 5.91 -10.73
N ASP A 60 16.01 6.96 -10.20
CA ASP A 60 14.56 7.14 -10.12
C ASP A 60 13.80 6.06 -9.34
N GLU A 61 14.50 5.31 -8.48
CA GLU A 61 13.92 4.34 -7.55
C GLU A 61 13.85 4.90 -6.13
N PHE A 62 12.72 4.65 -5.47
CA PHE A 62 12.42 5.14 -4.13
C PHE A 62 11.80 4.03 -3.29
N LYS A 63 12.07 4.03 -1.99
CA LYS A 63 11.44 3.09 -1.05
C LYS A 63 11.26 3.67 0.34
N GLY A 64 10.22 3.22 1.04
CA GLY A 64 9.87 3.65 2.39
C GLY A 64 8.83 2.76 3.01
N ASN A 65 8.66 2.86 4.33
CA ASN A 65 7.62 2.13 5.05
C ASN A 65 6.59 3.14 5.59
N ILE A 66 5.32 2.73 5.59
CA ILE A 66 4.22 3.47 6.18
C ILE A 66 3.41 2.55 7.08
N THR A 67 2.63 3.15 7.97
CA THR A 67 1.72 2.45 8.86
C THR A 67 0.31 3.00 8.66
N GLU A 68 -0.67 2.12 8.47
CA GLU A 68 -2.09 2.44 8.40
C GLU A 68 -2.82 1.74 9.56
N ILE A 69 -3.72 2.45 10.22
CA ILE A 69 -4.71 1.84 11.13
C ILE A 69 -5.90 1.44 10.28
N ILE A 70 -6.24 0.15 10.26
CA ILE A 70 -7.41 -0.35 9.54
C ILE A 70 -8.38 -1.02 10.51
N GLU A 71 -9.67 -0.78 10.28
CA GLU A 71 -10.73 -1.53 10.96
C GLU A 71 -10.95 -2.87 10.25
N VAL A 72 -10.97 -3.95 11.03
CA VAL A 72 -11.28 -5.29 10.57
C VAL A 72 -12.43 -5.87 11.38
N GLU A 73 -13.41 -6.43 10.68
CA GLU A 73 -14.46 -7.23 11.30
C GLU A 73 -13.94 -8.66 11.53
N LEU A 74 -14.00 -9.10 12.78
CA LEU A 74 -13.60 -10.44 13.20
C LEU A 74 -14.81 -11.19 13.76
N GLU A 75 -14.96 -12.44 13.32
CA GLU A 75 -15.98 -13.32 13.86
C GLU A 75 -15.59 -13.79 15.26
N THR A 76 -16.50 -13.62 16.21
CA THR A 76 -16.36 -14.07 17.60
C THR A 76 -16.81 -15.53 17.73
N LYS A 77 -16.45 -16.17 18.84
CA LYS A 77 -16.82 -17.57 19.14
C LYS A 77 -18.34 -17.84 19.16
N ASN A 78 -19.18 -16.79 19.18
CA ASN A 78 -20.64 -16.88 19.24
C ASN A 78 -21.32 -16.46 17.93
N ASN A 79 -20.60 -16.45 16.79
CA ASN A 79 -21.09 -15.96 15.48
C ASN A 79 -21.54 -14.47 15.48
N ASN A 80 -21.04 -13.67 16.43
CA ASN A 80 -21.16 -12.21 16.37
C ASN A 80 -19.92 -11.60 15.71
N TYR A 81 -20.04 -10.44 15.09
CA TYR A 81 -18.91 -9.68 14.54
C TYR A 81 -18.44 -8.62 15.53
N ASP A 82 -17.13 -8.52 15.73
CA ASP A 82 -16.46 -7.49 16.51
C ASP A 82 -15.54 -6.68 15.59
N THR A 83 -15.58 -5.35 15.68
CA THR A 83 -14.72 -4.47 14.88
C THR A 83 -13.47 -4.15 15.69
N ARG A 84 -12.30 -4.39 15.12
CA ARG A 84 -11.03 -4.05 15.75
C ARG A 84 -10.18 -3.18 14.85
N GLU A 85 -9.59 -2.17 15.45
CA GLU A 85 -8.50 -1.43 14.84
C GLU A 85 -7.23 -2.26 14.94
N ILE A 86 -6.57 -2.48 13.80
CA ILE A 86 -5.25 -3.08 13.73
C ILE A 86 -4.30 -2.15 13.01
N GLU A 87 -3.09 -2.08 13.53
CA GLU A 87 -1.99 -1.39 12.88
C GLU A 87 -1.36 -2.30 11.82
N VAL A 88 -1.23 -1.80 10.60
CA VAL A 88 -0.65 -2.54 9.47
C VAL A 88 0.48 -1.73 8.87
N GLU A 89 1.67 -2.34 8.82
CA GLU A 89 2.81 -1.77 8.14
C GLU A 89 2.85 -2.18 6.66
N TYR A 90 3.15 -1.21 5.81
CA TYR A 90 3.33 -1.38 4.37
C TYR A 90 4.72 -0.91 3.94
N GLY A 91 5.46 -1.78 3.25
CA GLY A 91 6.66 -1.42 2.52
C GLY A 91 6.31 -0.96 1.12
N ILE A 92 6.64 0.28 0.79
CA ILE A 92 6.42 0.88 -0.53
C ILE A 92 7.74 0.97 -1.25
N TRP A 93 7.75 0.52 -2.51
CA TRP A 93 8.80 0.79 -3.48
C TRP A 93 8.16 1.30 -4.76
N PHE A 94 8.77 2.27 -5.41
CA PHE A 94 8.36 2.70 -6.74
C PHE A 94 9.54 3.20 -7.56
N LYS A 95 9.36 3.16 -8.88
CA LYS A 95 10.27 3.72 -9.87
C LYS A 95 9.50 4.59 -10.86
N TYR A 96 10.02 5.77 -11.21
CA TYR A 96 9.42 6.55 -12.30
C TYR A 96 9.40 5.73 -13.60
N ALA A 97 8.26 5.70 -14.26
CA ALA A 97 8.11 5.09 -15.57
C ALA A 97 8.50 6.13 -16.64
N ASP A 98 9.24 5.68 -17.65
CA ASP A 98 9.54 6.47 -18.85
C ASP A 98 8.27 6.83 -19.64
#